data_AF-A0A7K2W2F3-F1
#
_entry.id   AF-A0A7K2W2F3-F1
#
_cell.length_a   1.000
_cell.length_b   1.000
_cell.length_c   1.000
_cell.angle_alpha   90.00
_cell.angle_beta   90.00
_cell.angle_gamma   90.00
#
_symmetry.space_group_name_H-M   'P 1'
#
loop_
_entity.id
_entity.type
_entity.pdbx_description
1 polymer ?
#
loop_
_entity_poly.entity_id
_entity_poly.type
_entity_poly.pdbx_seq_one_letter_code
_entity_poly.pdbx_strand_id
1 'polypeptide(L)'
;MTTTSSIPGGRPAAGHTRLFFWEEAVQDWQLARKEGRRPEFSEYVARNLRALREGVSREAGTDPSMRFVHRVRLHDDGFDRLPDRYIAEHHTLTLFGLHQHAASEPVHQPGVGLGTACLLLRRSEALTEAAVERRLIAVATAQDLHELVQHLQRLVPLLRQAGIGLDYTRLFRELSGWDGSDRNRVLRSWGLQYTDPGTAASKGGKTAGQERAPYWVTFDPRSPDAGAELAALRSGTGREPGTVAAMWPFHRTRMASAWRDKGSLTRDLAAEHTALTLFARHQQTHDRQMHVAGNSPGTAAGLLARKAAAGSDGKATTTALERRFGVLLTSADADELAMHLRSFVPLLNQAGAGLDYNLLRIALRTWDDPRRPDAATGFRQRWDRDFHITASS
;
A
#
# COMPACT_ATOMS: atom_id res chain seq x y z
N MET A 1 -74.06 11.40 15.53
CA MET A 1 -73.19 11.91 16.60
C MET A 1 -72.11 10.84 16.84
N THR A 2 -71.09 10.59 16.02
CA THR A 2 -70.04 11.42 15.37
C THR A 2 -69.21 12.27 16.32
N THR A 3 -67.99 11.80 16.59
CA THR A 3 -66.69 12.50 16.81
C THR A 3 -65.71 11.43 17.33
N THR A 4 -65.05 10.63 16.49
CA THR A 4 -63.77 10.89 15.79
C THR A 4 -62.79 11.77 16.57
N SER A 5 -61.72 11.16 17.11
CA SER A 5 -60.42 11.83 17.24
C SER A 5 -59.31 10.80 17.00
N SER A 6 -58.99 10.62 15.72
CA SER A 6 -57.73 10.05 15.27
C SER A 6 -56.67 11.14 15.43
N ILE A 7 -55.61 10.87 16.19
CA ILE A 7 -54.38 11.67 16.16
C ILE A 7 -53.43 10.98 15.18
N PRO A 8 -53.14 11.55 14.00
CA PRO A 8 -52.06 11.12 13.14
C PRO A 8 -50.79 11.90 13.51
N GLY A 9 -49.66 11.21 13.62
CA GLY A 9 -48.41 11.93 13.91
C GLY A 9 -47.16 11.06 14.01
N GLY A 10 -47.13 9.88 13.39
CA GLY A 10 -45.88 9.23 13.08
C GLY A 10 -45.12 10.12 12.10
N ARG A 11 -44.22 10.97 12.60
CA ARG A 11 -43.22 11.61 11.76
C ARG A 11 -42.42 10.50 11.08
N PRO A 12 -42.37 10.42 9.75
CA PRO A 12 -41.43 9.52 9.10
C PRO A 12 -40.04 9.98 9.52
N ALA A 13 -39.31 9.13 10.24
CA ALA A 13 -37.90 9.35 10.51
C ALA A 13 -37.16 9.24 9.18
N ALA A 14 -37.13 10.34 8.43
CA ALA A 14 -36.19 10.52 7.34
C ALA A 14 -34.81 10.24 7.93
N GLY A 15 -34.20 9.13 7.49
CA GLY A 15 -32.88 8.70 7.91
C GLY A 15 -31.83 9.68 7.41
N HIS A 16 -31.70 10.83 8.07
CA HIS A 16 -30.51 11.64 7.96
C HIS A 16 -29.40 10.87 8.66
N THR A 17 -28.51 10.25 7.89
CA THR A 17 -27.25 9.72 8.40
C THR A 17 -26.56 10.85 9.16
N ARG A 18 -26.51 10.72 10.49
CA ARG A 18 -25.92 11.75 11.35
C ARG A 18 -24.43 11.83 11.04
N LEU A 19 -23.96 13.03 10.71
CA LEU A 19 -22.58 13.30 10.37
C LEU A 19 -21.64 12.93 11.52
N PHE A 20 -20.40 12.54 11.18
CA PHE A 20 -19.35 12.44 12.18
C PHE A 20 -18.93 13.83 12.66
N PHE A 21 -18.41 13.92 13.88
CA PHE A 21 -18.05 15.21 14.47
C PHE A 21 -17.03 16.01 13.63
N TRP A 22 -16.08 15.34 12.97
CA TRP A 22 -15.13 16.00 12.06
C TRP A 22 -15.80 16.58 10.80
N GLU A 23 -16.92 16.01 10.35
CA GLU A 23 -17.73 16.56 9.25
C GLU A 23 -18.57 17.76 9.75
N GLU A 24 -19.12 17.67 10.97
CA GLU A 24 -19.82 18.78 11.62
C GLU A 24 -18.91 20.00 11.81
N ALA A 25 -17.67 19.79 12.25
CA ALA A 25 -16.68 20.86 12.40
C ALA A 25 -16.36 21.56 11.07
N VAL A 26 -16.27 20.80 9.97
CA VAL A 26 -16.06 21.39 8.62
C VAL A 26 -17.27 22.22 8.19
N GLN A 27 -18.50 21.71 8.41
CA GLN A 27 -19.71 22.44 8.07
C GLN A 27 -19.87 23.73 8.87
N ASP A 28 -19.60 23.68 10.18
CA ASP A 28 -19.61 24.84 11.08
C ASP A 28 -18.66 25.94 10.58
N TRP A 29 -17.42 25.57 10.25
CA TRP A 29 -16.43 26.51 9.71
C TRP A 29 -16.83 27.09 8.36
N GLN A 30 -17.35 26.26 7.45
CA GLN A 30 -17.82 26.72 6.13
C GLN A 30 -19.01 27.67 6.24
N LEU A 31 -19.90 27.44 7.19
CA LEU A 31 -21.04 28.32 7.46
C LEU A 31 -20.58 29.68 7.97
N ALA A 32 -19.69 29.70 8.98
CA ALA A 32 -19.12 30.95 9.51
C ALA A 32 -18.43 31.77 8.40
N ARG A 33 -17.68 31.10 7.52
CA ARG A 33 -17.04 31.74 6.36
C ARG A 33 -18.05 32.32 5.37
N LYS A 34 -19.14 31.61 5.07
CA LYS A 34 -20.21 32.09 4.15
C LYS A 34 -20.93 33.31 4.71
N GLU A 35 -21.09 33.40 6.02
CA GLU A 35 -21.74 34.52 6.70
C GLU A 35 -20.82 35.75 6.89
N GLY A 36 -19.58 35.71 6.39
CA GLY A 36 -18.63 36.81 6.53
C GLY A 36 -18.13 37.03 7.96
N ARG A 37 -18.39 36.08 8.87
CA ARG A 37 -17.83 36.08 10.23
C ARG A 37 -16.34 35.75 10.16
N ARG A 38 -15.57 36.14 11.18
CA ARG A 38 -14.23 35.57 11.37
C ARG A 38 -14.37 34.05 11.39
N PRO A 39 -13.52 33.29 10.67
CA PRO A 39 -13.64 31.84 10.53
C PRO A 39 -13.19 31.14 11.82
N GLU A 40 -13.96 31.37 12.88
CA GLU A 40 -13.81 30.79 14.20
C GLU A 40 -14.90 29.72 14.36
N PHE A 41 -14.53 28.62 14.98
CA PHE A 41 -15.47 27.54 15.31
C PHE A 41 -16.51 28.04 16.32
N SER A 42 -17.74 27.56 16.20
CA SER A 42 -18.78 27.81 17.21
C SER A 42 -18.33 27.31 18.59
N GLU A 43 -18.91 27.87 19.66
CA GLU A 43 -18.63 27.43 21.03
C GLU A 43 -18.86 25.92 21.21
N TYR A 44 -19.89 25.38 20.54
CA TYR A 44 -20.15 23.94 20.51
C TYR A 44 -18.96 23.15 19.95
N VAL A 45 -18.46 23.51 18.77
CA VAL A 45 -17.32 22.81 18.14
C VAL A 45 -16.05 23.03 18.96
N ALA A 46 -15.78 24.25 19.43
CA ALA A 46 -14.61 24.57 20.25
C ALA A 46 -14.58 23.78 21.57
N ARG A 47 -15.71 23.65 22.25
CA ARG A 47 -15.86 22.85 23.48
C ARG A 47 -15.59 21.37 23.22
N ASN A 48 -16.20 20.81 22.18
CA ASN A 48 -16.00 19.40 21.85
C ASN A 48 -14.55 19.14 21.40
N LEU A 49 -13.92 20.03 20.61
CA LEU A 49 -12.50 19.92 20.27
C LEU A 49 -11.59 19.92 21.51
N ARG A 50 -11.97 20.62 22.59
CA ARG A 50 -11.26 20.53 23.88
C ARG A 50 -11.42 19.14 24.51
N ALA A 51 -12.65 18.64 24.59
CA ALA A 51 -12.94 17.28 25.07
C ALA A 51 -12.13 16.21 24.31
N LEU A 52 -12.06 16.32 22.97
CA LEU A 52 -11.28 15.38 22.14
C LEU A 52 -9.79 15.36 22.48
N ARG A 53 -9.20 16.50 22.86
CA ARG A 53 -7.79 16.56 23.26
C ARG A 53 -7.56 15.97 24.64
N GLU A 54 -8.48 16.20 25.56
CA GLU A 54 -8.42 15.62 26.92
C GLU A 54 -8.63 14.09 26.90
N GLY A 55 -9.32 13.58 25.88
CA GLY A 55 -9.53 12.15 25.64
C GLY A 55 -8.34 11.39 25.06
N VAL A 56 -7.26 12.04 24.58
CA VAL A 56 -6.12 11.39 23.90
C VAL A 56 -5.48 10.28 24.74
N SER A 57 -5.43 10.45 26.06
CA SER A 57 -4.84 9.50 27.01
C SER A 57 -5.89 8.70 27.79
N ARG A 58 -7.17 8.77 27.40
CA ARG A 58 -8.28 8.12 28.10
C ARG A 58 -8.80 6.94 27.29
N GLU A 59 -9.24 5.91 27.99
CA GLU A 59 -9.91 4.76 27.39
C GLU A 59 -11.29 5.16 26.85
N ALA A 60 -11.69 4.55 25.73
CA ALA A 60 -12.98 4.80 25.11
C ALA A 60 -14.12 4.56 26.11
N GLY A 61 -15.12 5.44 26.12
CA GLY A 61 -16.28 5.33 27.02
C GLY A 61 -16.05 5.78 28.47
N THR A 62 -14.82 6.10 28.87
CA THR A 62 -14.53 6.58 30.24
C THR A 62 -14.66 8.09 30.42
N ASP A 63 -14.65 8.87 29.33
CA ASP A 63 -14.77 10.32 29.37
C ASP A 63 -16.21 10.78 29.06
N PRO A 64 -16.96 11.28 30.07
CA PRO A 64 -18.34 11.75 29.86
C PRO A 64 -18.43 12.93 28.89
N SER A 65 -17.38 13.75 28.78
CA SER A 65 -17.38 14.93 27.91
C SER A 65 -17.40 14.56 26.42
N MET A 66 -16.95 13.36 26.07
CA MET A 66 -16.94 12.85 24.69
C MET A 66 -18.20 12.04 24.34
N ARG A 67 -19.08 11.74 25.29
CA ARG A 67 -20.25 10.86 25.07
C ARG A 67 -21.14 11.30 23.90
N PHE A 68 -21.28 12.61 23.67
CA PHE A 68 -22.18 13.16 22.64
C PHE A 68 -21.53 13.36 21.26
N VAL A 69 -20.20 13.20 21.14
CA VAL A 69 -19.50 13.29 19.85
C VAL A 69 -19.42 11.95 19.14
N HIS A 70 -19.53 10.83 19.87
CA HIS A 70 -19.65 9.51 19.28
C HIS A 70 -20.92 9.37 18.43
N ARG A 71 -20.78 8.70 17.29
CA ARG A 71 -21.86 8.37 16.37
C ARG A 71 -22.07 6.88 16.22
N VAL A 72 -21.06 6.06 16.54
CA VAL A 72 -21.23 4.62 16.68
C VAL A 72 -22.17 4.37 17.87
N ARG A 73 -23.31 3.73 17.59
CA ARG A 73 -24.27 3.40 18.63
C ARG A 73 -23.77 2.21 19.43
N LEU A 74 -23.76 2.35 20.74
CA LEU A 74 -23.69 1.22 21.65
C LEU A 74 -25.09 0.60 21.72
N HIS A 75 -25.16 -0.72 21.67
CA HIS A 75 -26.38 -1.47 21.91
C HIS A 75 -26.25 -2.14 23.29
N ASP A 76 -27.36 -2.24 24.00
CA ASP A 76 -27.44 -2.80 25.36
C ASP A 76 -27.44 -4.34 25.29
N ASP A 77 -26.45 -4.88 24.59
CA ASP A 77 -26.37 -6.29 24.24
C ASP A 77 -25.56 -7.08 25.29
N GLY A 78 -25.29 -6.50 26.46
CA GLY A 78 -24.57 -7.16 27.55
C GLY A 78 -23.10 -7.47 27.26
N PHE A 79 -22.43 -6.72 26.38
CA PHE A 79 -21.02 -6.95 26.08
C PHE A 79 -20.11 -6.54 27.26
N ASP A 80 -19.24 -7.45 27.70
CA ASP A 80 -18.14 -7.17 28.65
C ASP A 80 -17.06 -6.24 28.07
N ARG A 81 -17.07 -6.01 26.75
CA ARG A 81 -16.10 -5.16 26.02
C ARG A 81 -16.80 -4.26 25.01
N LEU A 82 -16.34 -3.01 24.89
CA LEU A 82 -16.82 -2.08 23.88
C LEU A 82 -16.56 -2.60 22.45
N PRO A 83 -17.48 -2.37 21.49
CA PRO A 83 -17.26 -2.75 20.09
C PRO A 83 -15.98 -2.11 19.52
N ASP A 84 -15.19 -2.85 18.74
CA ASP A 84 -13.93 -2.34 18.16
C ASP A 84 -14.14 -1.09 17.31
N ARG A 85 -15.28 -1.00 16.62
CA ARG A 85 -15.67 0.19 15.86
C ARG A 85 -15.89 1.42 16.75
N TYR A 86 -16.39 1.26 17.98
CA TYR A 86 -16.55 2.36 18.93
C TYR A 86 -15.17 2.83 19.44
N ILE A 87 -14.28 1.88 19.75
CA ILE A 87 -12.89 2.15 20.14
C ILE A 87 -12.14 2.88 19.01
N ALA A 88 -12.29 2.43 17.76
CA ALA A 88 -11.71 3.08 16.59
C ALA A 88 -12.27 4.50 16.37
N GLU A 89 -13.55 4.74 16.64
CA GLU A 89 -14.15 6.08 16.58
C GLU A 89 -13.53 6.99 17.65
N HIS A 90 -13.38 6.50 18.89
CA HIS A 90 -12.71 7.24 19.98
C HIS A 90 -11.30 7.68 19.57
N HIS A 91 -10.51 6.75 19.05
CA HIS A 91 -9.16 7.07 18.59
C HIS A 91 -9.15 8.04 17.40
N THR A 92 -10.09 7.90 16.46
CA THR A 92 -10.20 8.83 15.33
C THR A 92 -10.56 10.25 15.82
N LEU A 93 -11.50 10.36 16.76
CA LEU A 93 -11.93 11.62 17.35
C LEU A 93 -10.76 12.30 18.09
N THR A 94 -10.03 11.57 18.92
CA THR A 94 -8.88 12.13 19.66
C THR A 94 -7.76 12.57 18.71
N LEU A 95 -7.46 11.79 17.66
CA LEU A 95 -6.52 12.18 16.60
C LEU A 95 -7.01 13.43 15.84
N PHE A 96 -8.31 13.55 15.57
CA PHE A 96 -8.89 14.75 14.94
C PHE A 96 -8.77 15.98 15.85
N GLY A 97 -9.10 15.84 17.14
CA GLY A 97 -8.96 16.91 18.13
C GLY A 97 -7.53 17.41 18.27
N LEU A 98 -6.55 16.49 18.22
CA LEU A 98 -5.12 16.82 18.22
C LEU A 98 -4.70 17.55 16.94
N HIS A 99 -5.18 17.10 15.77
CA HIS A 99 -4.85 17.70 14.48
C HIS A 99 -5.45 19.11 14.32
N GLN A 100 -6.73 19.26 14.65
CA GLN A 100 -7.44 20.53 14.52
C GLN A 100 -6.93 21.57 15.54
N HIS A 101 -6.23 21.15 16.60
CA HIS A 101 -5.71 22.06 17.61
C HIS A 101 -4.79 23.12 17.01
N ALA A 102 -5.17 24.39 17.14
CA ALA A 102 -4.46 25.55 16.59
C ALA A 102 -4.39 25.59 15.05
N ALA A 103 -5.12 24.73 14.34
CA ALA A 103 -5.32 24.85 12.90
C ALA A 103 -6.46 25.85 12.64
N SER A 104 -6.21 26.84 11.79
CA SER A 104 -7.18 27.87 11.41
C SER A 104 -8.22 27.40 10.40
N GLU A 105 -7.91 26.34 9.66
CA GLU A 105 -8.80 25.72 8.68
C GLU A 105 -9.13 24.27 9.10
N PRO A 106 -10.26 23.71 8.63
CA PRO A 106 -10.61 22.33 8.92
C PRO A 106 -9.58 21.34 8.37
N VAL A 107 -9.06 20.49 9.25
CA VAL A 107 -8.06 19.48 8.89
C VAL A 107 -8.68 18.22 8.28
N HIS A 108 -10.00 18.06 8.37
CA HIS A 108 -10.70 16.98 7.67
C HIS A 108 -10.84 17.33 6.18
N GLN A 109 -10.15 16.57 5.34
CA GLN A 109 -10.13 16.76 3.89
C GLN A 109 -10.50 15.45 3.17
N PRO A 110 -11.74 15.31 2.66
CA PRO A 110 -12.17 14.13 1.93
C PRO A 110 -11.22 13.78 0.77
N GLY A 111 -10.86 12.50 0.66
CA GLY A 111 -9.96 12.00 -0.39
C GLY A 111 -8.46 12.04 -0.05
N VAL A 112 -8.03 12.77 0.99
CA VAL A 112 -6.62 12.77 1.42
C VAL A 112 -6.38 11.61 2.39
N GLY A 113 -6.00 10.43 1.87
CA GLY A 113 -5.61 9.29 2.69
C GLY A 113 -4.24 9.46 3.37
N LEU A 114 -3.91 8.58 4.33
CA LEU A 114 -2.67 8.68 5.11
C LEU A 114 -1.41 8.65 4.24
N GLY A 115 -1.36 7.76 3.24
CA GLY A 115 -0.22 7.68 2.32
C GLY A 115 -0.07 8.97 1.50
N THR A 116 -1.18 9.56 1.06
CA THR A 116 -1.19 10.83 0.32
C THR A 116 -0.72 11.98 1.22
N ALA A 117 -1.17 12.03 2.48
CA ALA A 117 -0.71 13.01 3.45
C ALA A 117 0.80 12.90 3.70
N CYS A 118 1.36 11.69 3.84
CA CYS A 118 2.80 11.47 3.95
C CYS A 118 3.57 11.86 2.66
N LEU A 119 3.00 11.62 1.48
CA LEU A 119 3.60 12.07 0.22
C LEU A 119 3.66 13.61 0.15
N LEU A 120 2.59 14.29 0.55
CA LEU A 120 2.56 15.75 0.65
C LEU A 120 3.56 16.26 1.69
N LEU A 121 3.67 15.60 2.84
CA LEU A 121 4.62 15.98 3.89
C LEU A 121 6.06 15.85 3.40
N ARG A 122 6.39 14.77 2.69
CA ARG A 122 7.70 14.61 2.03
C ARG A 122 7.99 15.74 1.04
N ARG A 123 6.99 16.13 0.23
CA ARG A 123 7.12 17.21 -0.77
C ARG A 123 7.16 18.61 -0.16
N SER A 124 6.69 18.78 1.06
CA SER A 124 6.75 20.07 1.77
C SER A 124 8.16 20.44 2.25
N GLU A 125 9.10 19.49 2.23
CA GLU A 125 10.47 19.64 2.73
C GLU A 125 10.57 20.05 4.21
N ALA A 126 9.45 20.04 4.95
CA ALA A 126 9.42 20.28 6.39
C ALA A 126 10.20 19.21 7.19
N LEU A 127 10.40 18.03 6.58
CA LEU A 127 11.18 16.92 7.10
C LEU A 127 11.97 16.27 5.96
N THR A 128 13.09 15.62 6.31
CA THR A 128 13.81 14.79 5.35
C THR A 128 12.96 13.61 4.88
N GLU A 129 13.14 13.16 3.64
CA GLU A 129 12.42 12.00 3.09
C GLU A 129 12.53 10.77 3.99
N ALA A 130 13.74 10.47 4.47
CA ALA A 130 13.98 9.37 5.39
C ALA A 130 13.24 9.53 6.74
N ALA A 131 13.02 10.76 7.22
CA ALA A 131 12.29 10.99 8.47
C ALA A 131 10.78 10.78 8.33
N VAL A 132 10.21 11.10 7.16
CA VAL A 132 8.82 10.80 6.82
C VAL A 132 8.64 9.29 6.63
N GLU A 133 9.53 8.66 5.89
CA GLU A 133 9.50 7.23 5.63
C GLU A 133 9.58 6.40 6.91
N ARG A 134 10.52 6.71 7.83
CA ARG A 134 10.62 6.01 9.12
C ARG A 134 9.32 6.05 9.92
N ARG A 135 8.63 7.18 9.94
CA ARG A 135 7.35 7.35 10.67
C ARG A 135 6.23 6.56 10.00
N LEU A 136 6.17 6.62 8.67
CA LEU A 136 5.18 5.89 7.90
C LEU A 136 5.39 4.36 8.03
N ILE A 137 6.65 3.89 8.02
CA ILE A 137 6.98 2.49 8.30
C ILE A 137 6.54 2.11 9.72
N ALA A 138 6.82 2.94 10.72
CA ALA A 138 6.40 2.66 12.11
C ALA A 138 4.88 2.50 12.25
N VAL A 139 4.10 3.38 11.60
CA VAL A 139 2.64 3.24 11.50
C VAL A 139 2.26 1.92 10.80
N ALA A 140 2.90 1.58 9.67
CA ALA A 140 2.58 0.38 8.89
C ALA A 140 2.93 -0.94 9.61
N THR A 141 3.95 -0.92 10.47
CA THR A 141 4.40 -2.09 11.22
C THR A 141 3.74 -2.24 12.60
N ALA A 142 2.85 -1.32 12.97
CA ALA A 142 2.15 -1.37 14.25
C ALA A 142 1.42 -2.70 14.44
N GLN A 143 1.64 -3.41 15.54
CA GLN A 143 1.12 -4.77 15.72
C GLN A 143 -0.38 -4.80 15.99
N ASP A 144 -0.89 -3.78 16.66
CA ASP A 144 -2.30 -3.63 17.05
C ASP A 144 -2.78 -2.17 16.87
N LEU A 145 -4.08 -1.96 17.08
CA LEU A 145 -4.71 -0.64 16.99
C LEU A 145 -4.10 0.38 17.97
N HIS A 146 -3.70 -0.04 19.17
CA HIS A 146 -3.16 0.87 20.18
C HIS A 146 -1.80 1.42 19.75
N GLU A 147 -0.89 0.55 19.32
CA GLU A 147 0.41 0.95 18.79
C GLU A 147 0.25 1.85 17.55
N LEU A 148 -0.69 1.52 16.66
CA LEU A 148 -0.98 2.32 15.47
C LEU A 148 -1.37 3.75 15.87
N VAL A 149 -2.27 3.90 16.85
CA VAL A 149 -2.72 5.21 17.32
C VAL A 149 -1.57 5.99 17.95
N GLN A 150 -0.68 5.36 18.73
CA GLN A 150 0.50 6.03 19.29
C GLN A 150 1.45 6.56 18.20
N HIS A 151 1.62 5.82 17.10
CA HIS A 151 2.40 6.30 15.95
C HIS A 151 1.70 7.47 15.24
N LEU A 152 0.38 7.37 15.04
CA LEU A 152 -0.43 8.43 14.42
C LEU A 152 -0.46 9.72 15.27
N GLN A 153 -0.52 9.62 16.60
CA GLN A 153 -0.45 10.76 17.52
C GLN A 153 0.86 11.55 17.38
N ARG A 154 1.96 10.88 17.02
CA ARG A 154 3.25 11.52 16.74
C ARG A 154 3.36 12.10 15.32
N LEU A 155 2.58 11.56 14.37
CA LEU A 155 2.59 11.98 12.97
C LEU A 155 1.67 13.18 12.70
N VAL A 156 0.47 13.18 13.28
CA VAL A 156 -0.57 14.20 13.09
C VAL A 156 -0.07 15.63 13.34
N PRO A 157 0.68 15.94 14.42
CA PRO A 157 1.21 17.29 14.64
C PRO A 157 2.15 17.79 13.52
N LEU A 158 2.84 16.88 12.83
CA LEU A 158 3.74 17.19 11.71
C LEU A 158 2.93 17.51 10.46
N LEU A 159 1.85 16.76 10.20
CA LEU A 159 0.90 17.06 9.12
C LEU A 159 0.29 18.45 9.32
N ARG A 160 -0.13 18.76 10.57
CA ARG A 160 -0.63 20.08 10.94
C ARG A 160 0.37 21.19 10.65
N GLN A 161 1.63 21.04 11.08
CA GLN A 161 2.68 22.04 10.86
C GLN A 161 2.91 22.33 9.37
N ALA A 162 2.74 21.32 8.52
CA ALA A 162 2.82 21.45 7.08
C ALA A 162 1.50 21.88 6.41
N GLY A 163 0.42 22.12 7.18
CA GLY A 163 -0.90 22.50 6.64
C GLY A 163 -1.62 21.38 5.88
N ILE A 164 -1.29 20.12 6.16
CA ILE A 164 -1.78 18.95 5.42
C ILE A 164 -2.98 18.34 6.17
N GLY A 165 -4.15 18.31 5.53
CA GLY A 165 -5.33 17.64 6.07
C GLY A 165 -5.33 16.12 5.88
N LEU A 166 -6.34 15.46 6.44
CA LEU A 166 -6.56 14.02 6.35
C LEU A 166 -8.04 13.69 6.24
N ASP A 167 -8.39 12.67 5.47
CA ASP A 167 -9.74 12.12 5.42
C ASP A 167 -10.01 11.26 6.67
N TYR A 168 -10.49 11.90 7.73
CA TYR A 168 -10.86 11.23 8.99
C TYR A 168 -11.99 10.20 8.83
N THR A 169 -12.91 10.37 7.89
CA THR A 169 -13.97 9.38 7.62
C THR A 169 -13.35 8.10 7.06
N ARG A 170 -12.34 8.24 6.21
CA ARG A 170 -11.54 7.12 5.71
C ARG A 170 -10.65 6.52 6.80
N LEU A 171 -9.92 7.34 7.56
CA LEU A 171 -9.06 6.87 8.64
C LEU A 171 -9.87 6.04 9.65
N PHE A 172 -11.06 6.50 10.02
CA PHE A 172 -11.97 5.75 10.89
C PHE A 172 -12.25 4.33 10.39
N ARG A 173 -12.55 4.16 9.09
CA ARG A 173 -12.78 2.84 8.49
C ARG A 173 -11.53 1.98 8.52
N GLU A 174 -10.36 2.58 8.26
CA GLU A 174 -9.07 1.90 8.28
C GLU A 174 -8.70 1.43 9.71
N LEU A 175 -8.94 2.27 10.73
CA LEU A 175 -8.75 1.90 12.13
C LEU A 175 -9.74 0.83 12.60
N SER A 176 -11.00 0.91 12.15
CA SER A 176 -12.04 -0.06 12.55
C SER A 176 -11.76 -1.49 12.08
N GLY A 177 -10.99 -1.65 11.00
CA GLY A 177 -10.62 -2.96 10.44
C GLY A 177 -9.16 -3.34 10.66
N TRP A 178 -8.41 -2.58 11.48
CA TRP A 178 -6.95 -2.73 11.59
C TRP A 178 -6.51 -4.09 12.13
N ASP A 179 -7.18 -4.59 13.15
CA ASP A 179 -6.87 -5.90 13.76
C ASP A 179 -7.50 -7.08 12.99
N GLY A 180 -8.17 -6.79 11.86
CA GLY A 180 -8.88 -7.77 11.04
C GLY A 180 -8.18 -8.11 9.71
N SER A 181 -8.92 -8.78 8.83
CA SER A 181 -8.45 -9.20 7.50
C SER A 181 -8.19 -8.03 6.54
N ASP A 182 -8.72 -6.84 6.83
CA ASP A 182 -8.57 -5.65 5.98
C ASP A 182 -7.19 -4.98 6.10
N ARG A 183 -6.38 -5.34 7.10
CA ARG A 183 -5.07 -4.72 7.36
C ARG A 183 -4.19 -4.65 6.11
N ASN A 184 -4.05 -5.76 5.38
CA ASN A 184 -3.22 -5.79 4.18
C ASN A 184 -3.72 -4.84 3.09
N ARG A 185 -5.04 -4.69 2.96
CA ARG A 185 -5.66 -3.74 2.02
C ARG A 185 -5.35 -2.30 2.41
N VAL A 186 -5.41 -1.98 3.72
CA VAL A 186 -5.04 -0.67 4.25
C VAL A 186 -3.57 -0.37 3.98
N LEU A 187 -2.66 -1.30 4.32
CA LEU A 187 -1.22 -1.18 4.06
C LEU A 187 -0.92 -0.93 2.58
N ARG A 188 -1.50 -1.74 1.69
CA ARG A 188 -1.39 -1.52 0.25
C ARG A 188 -1.84 -0.13 -0.15
N SER A 189 -2.99 0.32 0.35
CA SER A 189 -3.50 1.63 -0.03
C SER A 189 -2.57 2.75 0.40
N TRP A 190 -2.07 2.73 1.64
CA TRP A 190 -1.11 3.70 2.13
C TRP A 190 0.18 3.72 1.30
N GLY A 191 0.75 2.54 1.00
CA GLY A 191 1.94 2.45 0.17
C GLY A 191 1.75 2.99 -1.24
N LEU A 192 0.65 2.61 -1.89
CA LEU A 192 0.35 3.02 -3.27
C LEU A 192 0.00 4.52 -3.37
N GLN A 193 -0.54 5.12 -2.31
CA GLN A 193 -0.69 6.56 -2.20
C GLN A 193 0.64 7.28 -1.97
N TYR A 194 1.46 6.76 -1.06
CA TYR A 194 2.74 7.37 -0.70
C TYR A 194 3.70 7.43 -1.90
N THR A 195 3.67 6.42 -2.77
CA THR A 195 4.51 6.38 -3.97
C THR A 195 3.82 6.85 -5.23
N ASP A 196 2.71 7.58 -5.11
CA ASP A 196 2.02 8.12 -6.26
C ASP A 196 2.96 9.03 -7.09
N PRO A 197 3.26 8.67 -8.35
CA PRO A 197 3.99 9.57 -9.24
C PRO A 197 3.23 10.88 -9.51
N GLY A 198 1.95 10.95 -9.14
CA GLY A 198 1.03 12.03 -9.48
C GLY A 198 0.35 11.75 -10.82
N THR A 199 -0.87 12.24 -10.98
CA THR A 199 -1.45 12.38 -12.32
C THR A 199 -0.67 13.47 -13.04
N ALA A 200 -0.31 13.24 -14.31
CA ALA A 200 0.06 14.32 -15.21
C ALA A 200 -1.18 15.22 -15.35
N ALA A 201 -1.33 16.21 -14.46
CA ALA A 201 -2.35 17.21 -14.60
C ALA A 201 -2.12 17.90 -15.95
N SER A 202 -3.14 17.88 -16.80
CA SER A 202 -3.14 18.52 -18.10
C SER A 202 -2.88 20.02 -17.94
N LYS A 203 -1.62 20.43 -18.11
CA LYS A 203 -1.30 21.72 -18.72
C LYS A 203 -0.52 21.40 -19.98
N GLY A 204 -1.04 21.89 -21.10
CA GLY A 204 -0.58 21.59 -22.45
C GLY A 204 0.94 21.60 -22.57
N GLY A 205 1.49 20.43 -22.83
CA GLY A 205 2.90 20.20 -23.06
C GLY A 205 3.07 18.71 -23.36
N LYS A 206 3.51 18.37 -24.57
CA LYS A 206 3.86 17.01 -24.98
C LYS A 206 5.06 16.52 -24.18
N THR A 207 4.85 16.14 -22.92
CA THR A 207 5.65 15.11 -22.26
C THR A 207 4.74 13.90 -22.22
N ALA A 208 4.77 13.11 -23.30
CA ALA A 208 4.34 11.72 -23.24
C ALA A 208 5.02 11.12 -22.01
N GLY A 209 4.23 10.78 -20.99
CA GLY A 209 4.72 10.49 -19.66
C GLY A 209 5.72 9.35 -19.71
N GLN A 210 7.02 9.68 -19.60
CA GLN A 210 8.06 8.68 -19.45
C GLN A 210 7.65 7.76 -18.30
N GLU A 211 7.36 6.51 -18.63
CA GLU A 211 7.11 5.48 -17.65
C GLU A 211 8.39 5.37 -16.81
N ARG A 212 8.29 5.54 -15.49
CA ARG A 212 9.47 5.39 -14.63
C ARG A 212 9.99 3.97 -14.86
N ALA A 213 11.25 3.87 -15.27
CA ALA A 213 11.87 2.58 -15.47
C ALA A 213 11.71 1.72 -14.20
N PRO A 214 11.41 0.42 -14.33
CA PRO A 214 11.36 -0.48 -13.19
C PRO A 214 12.65 -0.43 -12.38
N TYR A 215 12.55 -0.65 -11.07
CA TYR A 215 13.67 -0.45 -10.16
C TYR A 215 14.94 -1.23 -10.52
N TRP A 216 14.80 -2.47 -10.98
CA TRP A 216 15.93 -3.32 -11.40
C TRP A 216 16.71 -2.77 -12.60
N VAL A 217 16.14 -1.84 -13.37
CA VAL A 217 16.84 -1.13 -14.47
C VAL A 217 17.68 0.02 -13.91
N THR A 218 17.16 0.71 -12.89
CA THR A 218 17.81 1.89 -12.28
C THR A 218 18.74 1.54 -11.12
N PHE A 219 18.77 0.29 -10.68
CA PHE A 219 19.56 -0.16 -9.54
C PHE A 219 21.07 0.01 -9.79
N ASP A 220 21.77 0.67 -8.87
CA ASP A 220 23.22 0.80 -8.92
C ASP A 220 23.88 -0.09 -7.85
N PRO A 221 24.56 -1.19 -8.23
CA PRO A 221 25.27 -2.05 -7.28
C PRO A 221 26.36 -1.33 -6.47
N ARG A 222 26.85 -0.18 -6.94
CA ARG A 222 27.90 0.61 -6.27
C ARG A 222 27.36 1.66 -5.31
N SER A 223 26.03 1.83 -5.26
CA SER A 223 25.40 2.72 -4.29
C SER A 223 25.72 2.25 -2.86
N PRO A 224 26.05 3.16 -1.92
CA PRO A 224 26.24 2.79 -0.52
C PRO A 224 24.98 2.15 0.10
N ASP A 225 23.80 2.46 -0.44
CA ASP A 225 22.51 1.96 0.04
C ASP A 225 22.09 0.64 -0.61
N ALA A 226 22.83 0.15 -1.62
CA ALA A 226 22.46 -1.04 -2.40
C ALA A 226 22.15 -2.27 -1.51
N GLY A 227 22.95 -2.50 -0.47
CA GLY A 227 22.72 -3.61 0.46
C GLY A 227 21.40 -3.48 1.23
N ALA A 228 21.07 -2.27 1.68
CA ALA A 228 19.84 -1.97 2.42
C ALA A 228 18.61 -2.04 1.51
N GLU A 229 18.70 -1.50 0.29
CA GLU A 229 17.65 -1.58 -0.73
C GLU A 229 17.32 -3.04 -1.07
N LEU A 230 18.34 -3.86 -1.34
CA LEU A 230 18.12 -5.28 -1.62
C LEU A 230 17.56 -6.03 -0.39
N ALA A 231 17.92 -5.64 0.83
CA ALA A 231 17.34 -6.21 2.05
C ALA A 231 15.86 -5.87 2.18
N ALA A 232 15.49 -4.61 1.92
CA ALA A 232 14.10 -4.17 1.90
C ALA A 232 13.28 -4.95 0.87
N LEU A 233 13.77 -5.13 -0.35
CA LEU A 233 13.11 -5.92 -1.38
C LEU A 233 12.97 -7.40 -1.00
N ARG A 234 14.01 -8.02 -0.42
CA ARG A 234 13.94 -9.43 0.01
C ARG A 234 12.90 -9.67 1.10
N SER A 235 12.64 -8.67 1.96
CA SER A 235 11.63 -8.78 3.02
C SER A 235 10.20 -8.99 2.48
N GLY A 236 9.96 -8.71 1.20
CA GLY A 236 8.70 -9.02 0.51
C GLY A 236 8.52 -10.44 0.03
N THR A 237 9.54 -11.29 0.13
CA THR A 237 9.47 -12.66 -0.38
C THR A 237 8.36 -13.43 0.35
N GLY A 238 7.39 -13.96 -0.40
CA GLY A 238 6.23 -14.67 0.18
C GLY A 238 5.23 -13.78 0.92
N ARG A 239 5.40 -12.45 0.89
CA ARG A 239 4.43 -11.48 1.43
C ARG A 239 3.49 -11.01 0.33
N GLU A 240 2.25 -10.68 0.71
CA GLU A 240 1.27 -10.16 -0.23
C GLU A 240 1.75 -8.82 -0.84
N PRO A 241 1.61 -8.62 -2.16
CA PRO A 241 2.13 -7.43 -2.84
C PRO A 241 1.67 -6.12 -2.22
N GLY A 242 2.62 -5.19 -2.02
CA GLY A 242 2.34 -3.86 -1.45
C GLY A 242 2.03 -3.82 0.06
N THR A 243 2.11 -4.95 0.78
CA THR A 243 1.90 -4.97 2.25
C THR A 243 3.17 -4.67 3.04
N VAL A 244 4.34 -4.73 2.40
CA VAL A 244 5.64 -4.54 3.04
C VAL A 244 6.08 -3.09 2.88
N ALA A 245 6.04 -2.32 3.97
CA ALA A 245 6.29 -0.88 3.94
C ALA A 245 7.68 -0.51 3.41
N ALA A 246 8.71 -1.28 3.79
CA ALA A 246 10.07 -1.10 3.30
C ALA A 246 10.19 -1.24 1.77
N MET A 247 9.24 -1.90 1.10
CA MET A 247 9.25 -2.04 -0.36
C MET A 247 8.57 -0.88 -1.10
N TRP A 248 7.76 -0.08 -0.42
CA TRP A 248 6.97 0.97 -1.06
C TRP A 248 7.80 1.89 -1.97
N PRO A 249 8.98 2.39 -1.56
CA PRO A 249 9.80 3.27 -2.39
C PRO A 249 10.26 2.67 -3.72
N PHE A 250 10.17 1.35 -3.92
CA PHE A 250 10.67 0.64 -5.10
C PHE A 250 9.57 0.28 -6.12
N HIS A 251 8.30 0.36 -5.73
CA HIS A 251 7.20 0.16 -6.67
C HIS A 251 7.14 1.29 -7.70
N ARG A 252 6.90 0.94 -8.97
CA ARG A 252 6.76 1.86 -10.11
C ARG A 252 5.42 1.69 -10.82
N THR A 253 4.62 0.68 -10.46
CA THR A 253 3.29 0.43 -11.01
C THR A 253 2.39 1.65 -10.89
N ARG A 254 1.91 2.16 -12.04
CA ARG A 254 0.89 3.21 -12.08
C ARG A 254 -0.50 2.61 -11.86
N MET A 255 -1.32 3.33 -11.12
CA MET A 255 -2.68 2.90 -10.82
C MET A 255 -3.60 4.11 -10.72
N ALA A 256 -4.80 4.01 -11.29
CA ALA A 256 -5.81 5.05 -11.15
C ALA A 256 -6.20 5.22 -9.68
N SER A 257 -6.51 6.47 -9.28
CA SER A 257 -6.80 6.84 -7.88
C SER A 257 -7.85 5.93 -7.25
N ALA A 258 -8.94 5.63 -7.95
CA ALA A 258 -10.01 4.76 -7.45
C ALA A 258 -9.55 3.36 -7.01
N TRP A 259 -8.53 2.79 -7.67
CA TRP A 259 -7.97 1.48 -7.30
C TRP A 259 -6.88 1.61 -6.22
N ARG A 260 -6.10 2.68 -6.29
CA ARG A 260 -5.07 3.05 -5.32
C ARG A 260 -5.64 3.30 -3.94
N ASP A 261 -6.68 4.10 -3.89
CA ASP A 261 -7.39 4.47 -2.66
C ASP A 261 -8.15 3.29 -2.06
N LYS A 262 -8.46 2.28 -2.87
CA LYS A 262 -9.04 1.02 -2.39
C LYS A 262 -7.99 -0.01 -1.97
N GLY A 263 -6.69 0.25 -2.15
CA GLY A 263 -5.64 -0.73 -1.90
C GLY A 263 -5.82 -2.00 -2.74
N SER A 264 -6.27 -1.86 -3.98
CA SER A 264 -6.59 -3.00 -4.85
C SER A 264 -5.35 -3.79 -5.23
N LEU A 265 -5.42 -5.11 -5.07
CA LEU A 265 -4.38 -6.03 -5.53
C LEU A 265 -4.57 -6.26 -7.03
N THR A 266 -3.74 -5.60 -7.85
CA THR A 266 -3.76 -5.75 -9.30
C THR A 266 -2.71 -6.76 -9.75
N ARG A 267 -2.95 -7.42 -10.89
CA ARG A 267 -1.97 -8.34 -11.50
C ARG A 267 -0.64 -7.62 -11.81
N ASP A 268 -0.69 -6.32 -12.14
CA ASP A 268 0.51 -5.51 -12.40
C ASP A 268 1.34 -5.28 -11.14
N LEU A 269 0.69 -4.97 -10.02
CA LEU A 269 1.36 -4.84 -8.72
C LEU A 269 1.94 -6.18 -8.26
N ALA A 270 1.20 -7.28 -8.44
CA ALA A 270 1.65 -8.62 -8.06
C ALA A 270 2.88 -9.07 -8.86
N ALA A 271 2.86 -8.84 -10.17
CA ALA A 271 3.98 -9.14 -11.05
C ALA A 271 5.22 -8.30 -10.72
N GLU A 272 5.06 -6.99 -10.49
CA GLU A 272 6.16 -6.11 -10.11
C GLU A 272 6.75 -6.51 -8.76
N HIS A 273 5.91 -6.73 -7.74
CA HIS A 273 6.35 -7.17 -6.40
C HIS A 273 7.17 -8.45 -6.49
N THR A 274 6.68 -9.44 -7.22
CA THR A 274 7.37 -10.72 -7.39
C THR A 274 8.70 -10.52 -8.10
N ALA A 275 8.75 -9.76 -9.20
CA ALA A 275 9.99 -9.45 -9.91
C ALA A 275 11.01 -8.71 -9.03
N LEU A 276 10.58 -7.76 -8.20
CA LEU A 276 11.44 -7.05 -7.24
C LEU A 276 12.08 -8.02 -6.23
N THR A 277 11.30 -8.93 -5.65
CA THR A 277 11.80 -9.90 -4.66
C THR A 277 12.79 -10.90 -5.29
N LEU A 278 12.48 -11.39 -6.50
CA LEU A 278 13.35 -12.28 -7.27
C LEU A 278 14.66 -11.57 -7.67
N PHE A 279 14.58 -10.31 -8.11
CA PHE A 279 15.74 -9.49 -8.44
C PHE A 279 16.64 -9.33 -7.22
N ALA A 280 16.07 -9.00 -6.07
CA ALA A 280 16.84 -8.74 -4.88
C ALA A 280 17.57 -9.98 -4.32
N ARG A 281 16.98 -11.17 -4.53
CA ARG A 281 17.65 -12.45 -4.24
C ARG A 281 18.75 -12.75 -5.25
N HIS A 282 18.50 -12.47 -6.53
CA HIS A 282 19.46 -12.72 -7.60
C HIS A 282 20.68 -11.79 -7.51
N GLN A 283 20.49 -10.52 -7.14
CA GLN A 283 21.53 -9.50 -7.10
C GLN A 283 22.46 -9.61 -5.88
N GLN A 284 22.05 -10.32 -4.81
CA GLN A 284 22.66 -10.25 -3.47
C GLN A 284 24.17 -10.49 -3.39
N THR A 285 24.72 -11.36 -4.25
CA THR A 285 26.14 -11.77 -4.22
C THR A 285 26.94 -11.21 -5.40
N HIS A 286 26.38 -10.24 -6.13
CA HIS A 286 26.98 -9.71 -7.36
C HIS A 286 27.16 -8.20 -7.30
N ASP A 287 28.33 -7.74 -7.76
CA ASP A 287 28.74 -6.35 -7.92
C ASP A 287 28.37 -5.75 -9.29
N ARG A 288 27.93 -6.59 -10.23
CA ARG A 288 27.35 -6.19 -11.51
C ARG A 288 25.84 -6.44 -11.53
N GLN A 289 25.11 -5.72 -12.39
CA GLN A 289 23.66 -5.92 -12.53
C GLN A 289 23.34 -7.34 -13.03
N MET A 290 22.43 -8.01 -12.32
CA MET A 290 21.86 -9.29 -12.75
C MET A 290 20.66 -9.12 -13.69
N HIS A 291 20.15 -7.90 -13.84
CA HIS A 291 19.22 -7.60 -14.91
C HIS A 291 19.96 -7.51 -16.24
N VAL A 292 19.63 -8.40 -17.19
CA VAL A 292 20.20 -8.39 -18.55
C VAL A 292 19.06 -8.48 -19.55
N ALA A 293 18.83 -7.39 -20.28
CA ALA A 293 17.77 -7.31 -21.29
C ALA A 293 17.94 -8.41 -22.35
N GLY A 294 16.83 -9.05 -22.73
CA GLY A 294 16.78 -10.14 -23.70
C GLY A 294 17.13 -11.53 -23.15
N ASN A 295 17.77 -11.63 -21.98
CA ASN A 295 18.19 -12.90 -21.39
C ASN A 295 17.01 -13.61 -20.70
N SER A 296 16.35 -14.53 -21.40
CA SER A 296 15.17 -15.25 -20.90
C SER A 296 15.54 -16.31 -19.86
N PRO A 297 14.58 -16.82 -19.05
CA PRO A 297 14.79 -18.01 -18.22
C PRO A 297 15.38 -19.19 -18.98
N GLY A 298 14.95 -19.40 -20.23
CA GLY A 298 15.50 -20.41 -21.13
C GLY A 298 16.96 -20.19 -21.47
N THR A 299 17.33 -18.98 -21.88
CA THR A 299 18.73 -18.62 -22.18
C THR A 299 19.61 -18.84 -20.94
N ALA A 300 19.17 -18.35 -19.78
CA ALA A 300 19.89 -18.50 -18.52
C ALA A 300 20.03 -19.98 -18.11
N ALA A 301 18.99 -20.79 -18.29
CA ALA A 301 19.01 -22.24 -18.08
C ALA A 301 19.98 -22.95 -19.05
N GLY A 302 20.00 -22.56 -20.33
CA GLY A 302 20.89 -23.15 -21.31
C GLY A 302 22.37 -22.85 -21.03
N LEU A 303 22.68 -21.61 -20.60
CA LEU A 303 24.02 -21.24 -20.12
C LEU A 303 24.46 -22.09 -18.93
N LEU A 304 23.56 -22.34 -17.98
CA LEU A 304 23.80 -23.20 -16.84
C LEU A 304 24.03 -24.65 -17.25
N ALA A 305 23.21 -25.20 -18.15
CA ALA A 305 23.33 -26.57 -18.65
C ALA A 305 24.68 -26.78 -19.33
N ARG A 306 25.07 -25.85 -20.21
CA ARG A 306 26.37 -25.87 -20.89
C ARG A 306 27.54 -25.81 -19.91
N LYS A 307 27.46 -24.94 -18.90
CA LYS A 307 28.48 -24.84 -17.86
C LYS A 307 28.56 -26.12 -17.00
N ALA A 308 27.41 -26.70 -16.67
CA ALA A 308 27.33 -27.94 -15.90
C ALA A 308 27.93 -29.12 -16.68
N ALA A 309 27.64 -29.24 -17.97
CA ALA A 309 28.16 -30.30 -18.83
C ALA A 309 29.70 -30.34 -18.91
N ALA A 310 30.38 -29.21 -18.67
CA ALA A 310 31.84 -29.13 -18.64
C ALA A 310 32.47 -29.63 -17.32
N GLY A 311 31.68 -29.92 -16.28
CA GLY A 311 32.15 -30.40 -14.97
C GLY A 311 32.15 -31.93 -14.83
N SER A 312 32.88 -32.46 -13.84
CA SER A 312 33.01 -33.91 -13.58
C SER A 312 31.67 -34.60 -13.28
N ASP A 313 30.72 -33.89 -12.63
CA ASP A 313 29.36 -34.37 -12.33
C ASP A 313 28.30 -33.82 -13.31
N GLY A 314 28.74 -33.46 -14.52
CA GLY A 314 27.96 -32.63 -15.43
C GLY A 314 26.63 -33.22 -15.90
N LYS A 315 26.57 -34.53 -16.13
CA LYS A 315 25.35 -35.19 -16.64
C LYS A 315 24.21 -35.19 -15.61
N ALA A 316 24.50 -35.51 -14.35
CA ALA A 316 23.49 -35.52 -13.28
C ALA A 316 23.00 -34.10 -12.97
N THR A 317 23.92 -33.14 -12.92
CA THR A 317 23.61 -31.71 -12.67
C THR A 317 22.75 -31.12 -13.80
N THR A 318 23.09 -31.43 -15.06
CA THR A 318 22.32 -30.99 -16.24
C THR A 318 20.91 -31.58 -16.22
N THR A 319 20.77 -32.88 -15.94
CA THR A 319 19.45 -33.54 -15.85
C THR A 319 18.58 -32.93 -14.74
N ALA A 320 19.16 -32.61 -13.58
CA ALA A 320 18.44 -31.98 -12.48
C ALA A 320 17.98 -30.55 -12.84
N LEU A 321 18.81 -29.80 -13.56
CA LEU A 321 18.48 -28.47 -14.08
C LEU A 321 17.34 -28.52 -15.10
N GLU A 322 17.42 -29.42 -16.08
CA GLU A 322 16.39 -29.65 -17.09
C GLU A 322 15.04 -29.98 -16.45
N ARG A 323 15.03 -30.84 -15.42
CA ARG A 323 13.80 -31.15 -14.66
C ARG A 323 13.21 -29.92 -13.98
N ARG A 324 14.03 -29.11 -13.30
CA ARG A 324 13.57 -27.88 -12.64
C ARG A 324 13.05 -26.86 -13.64
N PHE A 325 13.73 -26.72 -14.78
CA PHE A 325 13.30 -25.84 -15.87
C PHE A 325 12.01 -26.34 -16.52
N GLY A 326 11.86 -27.65 -16.74
CA GLY A 326 10.62 -28.25 -17.23
C GLY A 326 9.44 -27.97 -16.30
N VAL A 327 9.63 -28.10 -14.98
CA VAL A 327 8.61 -27.76 -13.97
C VAL A 327 8.19 -26.28 -14.05
N LEU A 328 9.16 -25.37 -14.22
CA LEU A 328 8.89 -23.94 -14.43
C LEU A 328 8.00 -23.72 -15.68
N LEU A 329 8.27 -24.40 -16.79
CA LEU A 329 7.48 -24.28 -18.02
C LEU A 329 6.04 -24.78 -17.82
N THR A 330 5.83 -25.80 -16.99
CA THR A 330 4.50 -26.38 -16.74
C THR A 330 3.62 -25.61 -15.76
N SER A 331 4.10 -24.49 -15.20
CA SER A 331 3.33 -23.65 -14.27
C SER A 331 1.91 -23.36 -14.79
N ALA A 332 0.88 -23.66 -13.99
CA ALA A 332 -0.51 -23.46 -14.34
C ALA A 332 -0.92 -21.99 -14.30
N ASP A 333 -0.40 -21.23 -13.33
CA ASP A 333 -0.72 -19.82 -13.12
C ASP A 333 0.51 -18.99 -12.71
N ALA A 334 0.31 -17.68 -12.52
CA ALA A 334 1.37 -16.76 -12.14
C ALA A 334 1.96 -17.01 -10.74
N ASP A 335 1.19 -17.57 -9.80
CA ASP A 335 1.64 -17.85 -8.45
C ASP A 335 2.53 -19.10 -8.42
N GLU A 336 2.16 -20.13 -9.18
CA GLU A 336 3.00 -21.31 -9.41
C GLU A 336 4.28 -20.92 -10.15
N LEU A 337 4.19 -20.09 -11.20
CA LEU A 337 5.36 -19.56 -11.89
C LEU A 337 6.28 -18.79 -10.93
N ALA A 338 5.74 -17.95 -10.06
CA ALA A 338 6.50 -17.22 -9.06
C ALA A 338 7.19 -18.19 -8.07
N MET A 339 6.53 -19.26 -7.64
CA MET A 339 7.10 -20.28 -6.77
C MET A 339 8.29 -20.98 -7.43
N HIS A 340 8.13 -21.43 -8.67
CA HIS A 340 9.20 -22.10 -9.42
C HIS A 340 10.37 -21.15 -9.71
N LEU A 341 10.10 -19.87 -10.04
CA LEU A 341 11.15 -18.86 -10.19
C LEU A 341 11.94 -18.63 -8.89
N ARG A 342 11.29 -18.66 -7.71
CA ARG A 342 11.98 -18.51 -6.41
C ARG A 342 12.96 -19.66 -6.13
N SER A 343 12.64 -20.88 -6.58
CA SER A 343 13.55 -22.03 -6.45
C SER A 343 14.63 -22.06 -7.54
N PHE A 344 14.35 -21.44 -8.69
CA PHE A 344 15.25 -21.40 -9.85
C PHE A 344 16.31 -20.29 -9.75
N VAL A 345 15.94 -19.08 -9.30
CA VAL A 345 16.85 -17.92 -9.18
C VAL A 345 18.13 -18.20 -8.36
N PRO A 346 18.11 -18.96 -7.26
CA PRO A 346 19.35 -19.33 -6.55
C PRO A 346 20.38 -20.06 -7.42
N LEU A 347 19.94 -20.89 -8.38
CA LEU A 347 20.84 -21.57 -9.31
C LEU A 347 21.49 -20.57 -10.28
N LEU A 348 20.69 -19.62 -10.79
CA LEU A 348 21.19 -18.55 -11.65
C LEU A 348 22.20 -17.68 -10.92
N ASN A 349 21.89 -17.32 -9.66
CA ASN A 349 22.76 -16.52 -8.80
C ASN A 349 24.12 -17.21 -8.59
N GLN A 350 24.16 -18.50 -8.28
CA GLN A 350 25.40 -19.25 -8.08
C GLN A 350 26.31 -19.26 -9.31
N ALA A 351 25.72 -19.26 -10.51
CA ALA A 351 26.50 -19.23 -11.75
C ALA A 351 26.76 -17.83 -12.30
N GLY A 352 26.13 -16.79 -11.73
CA GLY A 352 26.14 -15.43 -12.27
C GLY A 352 25.43 -15.31 -13.62
N ALA A 353 24.42 -16.13 -13.91
CA ALA A 353 23.65 -16.03 -15.14
C ALA A 353 22.57 -14.96 -14.98
N GLY A 354 22.70 -13.82 -15.68
CA GLY A 354 21.73 -12.72 -15.60
C GLY A 354 20.33 -13.11 -16.10
N LEU A 355 19.34 -12.23 -15.89
CA LEU A 355 17.95 -12.48 -16.28
C LEU A 355 17.24 -11.19 -16.69
N ASP A 356 16.36 -11.27 -17.68
CA ASP A 356 15.50 -10.16 -18.10
C ASP A 356 14.28 -10.06 -17.17
N TYR A 357 14.37 -9.20 -16.16
CA TYR A 357 13.28 -8.91 -15.23
C TYR A 357 12.11 -8.15 -15.86
N ASN A 358 12.31 -7.45 -16.99
CA ASN A 358 11.17 -6.88 -17.72
C ASN A 358 10.36 -7.99 -18.36
N LEU A 359 11.04 -8.97 -18.99
CA LEU A 359 10.40 -10.17 -19.52
C LEU A 359 9.67 -10.93 -18.41
N LEU A 360 10.32 -11.17 -17.27
CA LEU A 360 9.68 -11.85 -16.14
C LEU A 360 8.44 -11.14 -15.63
N ARG A 361 8.50 -9.81 -15.44
CA ARG A 361 7.35 -9.02 -14.99
C ARG A 361 6.18 -9.17 -15.96
N ILE A 362 6.43 -9.13 -17.28
CA ILE A 362 5.38 -9.32 -18.28
C ILE A 362 4.81 -10.74 -18.19
N ALA A 363 5.67 -11.75 -18.13
CA ALA A 363 5.25 -13.14 -18.02
C ALA A 363 4.36 -13.36 -16.79
N LEU A 364 4.83 -12.95 -15.60
CA LEU A 364 4.06 -13.01 -14.34
C LEU A 364 2.72 -12.27 -14.43
N ARG A 365 2.67 -11.14 -15.15
CA ARG A 365 1.43 -10.37 -15.32
C ARG A 365 0.42 -11.11 -16.21
N THR A 366 0.87 -11.71 -17.30
CA THR A 366 -0.01 -12.19 -18.36
C THR A 366 -0.21 -13.70 -18.39
N TRP A 367 0.54 -14.46 -17.58
CA TRP A 367 0.58 -15.94 -17.65
C TRP A 367 -0.81 -16.58 -17.68
N ASP A 368 -1.67 -16.19 -16.74
CA ASP A 368 -3.04 -16.66 -16.57
C ASP A 368 -4.08 -15.53 -16.75
N ASP A 369 -3.73 -14.46 -17.48
CA ASP A 369 -4.70 -13.38 -17.75
C ASP A 369 -5.80 -13.89 -18.68
N PRO A 370 -7.09 -13.90 -18.26
CA PRO A 370 -8.19 -14.34 -19.12
C PRO A 370 -8.32 -13.53 -20.42
N ARG A 371 -7.76 -12.31 -20.46
CA ARG A 371 -7.73 -11.47 -21.67
C ARG A 371 -6.60 -11.83 -22.63
N ARG A 372 -5.66 -12.68 -22.22
CA ARG A 372 -4.53 -13.16 -23.03
C ARG A 372 -4.29 -14.66 -22.82
N PRO A 373 -5.24 -15.53 -23.19
CA PRO A 373 -5.16 -16.97 -22.93
C PRO A 373 -3.91 -17.64 -23.53
N ASP A 374 -3.37 -17.12 -24.63
CA ASP A 374 -2.21 -17.70 -25.31
C ASP A 374 -0.85 -17.24 -24.76
N ALA A 375 -0.83 -16.30 -23.80
CA ALA A 375 0.40 -15.68 -23.33
C ALA A 375 1.37 -16.70 -22.71
N ALA A 376 0.89 -17.57 -21.82
CA ALA A 376 1.72 -18.62 -21.22
C ALA A 376 2.32 -19.54 -22.28
N THR A 377 1.53 -19.98 -23.27
CA THR A 377 2.02 -20.83 -24.37
C THR A 377 3.13 -20.13 -25.15
N GLY A 378 2.99 -18.84 -25.46
CA GLY A 378 4.02 -18.05 -26.12
C GLY A 378 5.32 -17.96 -25.31
N PHE A 379 5.24 -17.72 -23.99
CA PHE A 379 6.42 -17.71 -23.13
C PHE A 379 7.08 -19.08 -23.03
N ARG A 380 6.30 -20.17 -22.88
CA ARG A 380 6.80 -21.55 -22.82
C ARG A 380 7.61 -21.89 -24.06
N GLN A 381 7.04 -21.67 -25.25
CA GLN A 381 7.71 -21.94 -26.52
C GLN A 381 8.99 -21.11 -26.69
N ARG A 382 8.93 -19.81 -26.33
CA ARG A 382 10.10 -18.94 -26.41
C ARG A 382 11.22 -19.42 -25.49
N TRP A 383 10.90 -19.70 -24.22
CA TRP A 383 11.90 -20.11 -23.24
C TRP A 383 12.48 -21.49 -23.55
N ASP A 384 11.66 -22.44 -23.99
CA ASP A 384 12.11 -23.77 -24.41
C ASP A 384 13.06 -23.69 -25.61
N ARG A 385 12.70 -22.93 -26.64
CA ARG A 385 13.57 -22.67 -27.80
C ARG A 385 14.88 -22.00 -27.38
N ASP A 386 14.82 -20.96 -26.56
CA ASP A 386 16.01 -20.22 -26.09
C ASP A 386 16.95 -21.13 -25.28
N PHE A 387 16.39 -22.08 -24.50
CA PHE A 387 17.15 -23.09 -23.77
C PHE A 387 17.93 -23.99 -24.74
N HIS A 388 17.26 -24.60 -25.71
CA HIS A 388 17.90 -25.51 -26.65
C HIS A 388 18.96 -24.83 -27.51
N ILE A 389 18.69 -23.63 -28.03
CA ILE A 389 19.68 -22.85 -28.80
C ILE A 389 20.95 -22.63 -27.96
N THR A 390 20.78 -22.21 -26.70
CA THR A 390 21.91 -21.81 -25.84
C THR A 390 22.66 -23.01 -25.28
N ALA A 391 21.98 -24.12 -24.98
CA ALA A 391 22.59 -25.34 -24.46
C ALA A 391 23.41 -26.08 -25.55
N SER A 392 23.02 -25.94 -26.82
CA SER A 392 23.70 -26.56 -27.96
C SER A 392 24.76 -25.68 -28.64
N SER A 393 24.76 -24.37 -28.38
CA SER A 393 25.79 -23.42 -28.86
C SER A 393 27.04 -23.48 -28.00
#